data_AF-A0A956RDR0-F1
#
_entry.id   AF-A0A956RDR0-F1
#
_cell.length_a   1.000
_cell.length_b   1.000
_cell.length_c   1.000
_cell.angle_alpha   90.00
_cell.angle_beta   90.00
_cell.angle_gamma   90.00
#
_symmetry.space_group_name_H-M   'P 1'
#
loop_
_entity.id
_entity.type
_entity.pdbx_description
1 polymer ?
#
loop_
_entity_poly.entity_id
_entity_poly.type
_entity_poly.pdbx_seq_one_letter_code
_entity_poly.pdbx_strand_id
1 'polypeptide(L)'
;MGVLLHVKTGTEHTLSARVVVGRSGSCQLRLGSRAVSGEHATLHWTGGGWELRDLGSSNGTWLGERRLAVGERAALREGDSLGFGSRSDRWSLTDAGPPTAVARPVTGGAPTRAEGGVLPLPSPERPEVVLLEVSEGHWVLETDSAQTPVHDQEVVEAGGIPWRLYLPIVLARTSQAEAEPASSPGLALRFAVSRDEEFVELTVARGDESARLEPRTFHYMLLTLARLRRDDQETSARERGWIYVDDLAKQIGIDARTVNVYLMRARRQLGEVGVPPAALIERRPGARLRMGSLPVSIETL
;
A
#
# COMPACT_ATOMS: atom_id res chain seq x y z
N MET A 1 -3.86 10.42 -6.38
CA MET A 1 -2.49 9.86 -6.42
C MET A 1 -1.63 10.87 -7.15
N GLY A 2 -0.43 11.24 -6.68
CA GLY A 2 0.36 12.28 -7.37
C GLY A 2 0.53 12.05 -8.89
N VAL A 3 0.12 13.01 -9.72
CA VAL A 3 0.29 12.94 -11.20
C VAL A 3 0.88 14.24 -11.74
N LEU A 4 1.95 14.13 -12.54
CA LEU A 4 2.45 15.22 -13.36
C LEU A 4 2.05 15.05 -14.83
N LEU A 5 1.47 16.08 -15.43
CA LEU A 5 1.17 16.16 -16.86
C LEU A 5 2.19 17.05 -17.57
N HIS A 6 2.88 16.53 -18.58
CA HIS A 6 3.71 17.34 -19.46
C HIS A 6 2.83 18.16 -20.40
N VAL A 7 2.83 19.48 -20.24
CA VAL A 7 1.85 20.38 -20.87
C VAL A 7 1.89 20.33 -22.39
N LYS A 8 3.07 20.14 -23.00
CA LYS A 8 3.21 20.14 -24.47
C LYS A 8 2.85 18.80 -25.11
N THR A 9 3.20 17.69 -24.48
CA THR A 9 3.03 16.36 -25.07
C THR A 9 1.79 15.64 -24.57
N GLY A 10 1.14 16.15 -23.52
CA GLY A 10 0.04 15.48 -22.83
C GLY A 10 0.47 14.22 -22.09
N THR A 11 1.78 14.00 -21.89
CA THR A 11 2.29 12.79 -21.24
C THR A 11 2.10 12.88 -19.74
N GLU A 12 1.40 11.91 -19.15
CA GLU A 12 1.25 11.81 -17.71
C GLU A 12 2.36 10.97 -17.07
N HIS A 13 2.74 11.34 -15.86
CA HIS A 13 3.70 10.64 -15.03
C HIS A 13 3.18 10.54 -13.59
N THR A 14 2.80 9.33 -13.20
CA THR A 14 2.40 9.01 -11.83
C THR A 14 3.60 9.04 -10.88
N LEU A 15 3.51 9.82 -9.82
CA LEU A 15 4.54 10.00 -8.82
C LEU A 15 4.53 8.86 -7.78
N SER A 16 5.71 8.30 -7.51
CA SER A 16 5.99 7.54 -6.28
C SER A 16 6.32 8.48 -5.12
N ALA A 17 6.31 7.99 -3.87
CA ALA A 17 6.59 8.78 -2.67
C ALA A 17 7.83 9.69 -2.76
N ARG A 18 8.83 9.25 -3.53
CA ARG A 18 9.96 10.07 -3.95
C ARG A 18 10.19 9.88 -5.45
N VAL A 19 10.43 10.98 -6.16
CA VAL A 19 10.78 11.00 -7.58
C VAL A 19 11.98 11.91 -7.78
N VAL A 20 13.08 11.36 -8.26
CA VAL A 20 14.19 12.14 -8.80
C VAL A 20 13.88 12.47 -10.25
N VAL A 21 13.89 13.77 -10.54
CA VAL A 21 13.73 14.34 -11.89
C VAL A 21 15.12 14.66 -12.42
N GLY A 22 15.41 14.22 -13.64
CA GLY A 22 16.73 14.46 -14.24
C GLY A 22 16.93 13.80 -15.58
N ARG A 23 18.12 13.99 -16.16
CA ARG A 23 18.50 13.42 -17.46
C ARG A 23 19.10 12.02 -17.36
N SER A 24 19.61 11.66 -16.18
CA SER A 24 20.23 10.35 -15.93
C SER A 24 19.23 9.20 -16.11
N GLY A 25 19.74 8.02 -16.48
CA GLY A 25 18.93 6.78 -16.53
C GLY A 25 18.46 6.29 -15.16
N SER A 26 19.07 6.78 -14.06
CA SER A 26 18.67 6.47 -12.68
C SER A 26 17.45 7.25 -12.18
N CYS A 27 17.05 8.32 -12.89
CA CYS A 27 15.94 9.18 -12.49
C CYS A 27 14.59 8.50 -12.77
N GLN A 28 13.65 8.62 -11.82
CA GLN A 28 12.30 8.08 -11.99
C GLN A 28 11.52 8.88 -13.05
N LEU A 29 11.69 10.20 -13.08
CA LEU A 29 11.22 11.06 -14.17
C LEU A 29 12.42 11.48 -15.02
N ARG A 30 12.65 10.73 -16.10
CA ARG A 30 13.76 10.98 -17.03
C ARG A 30 13.36 11.99 -18.09
N LEU A 31 14.10 13.10 -18.17
CA LEU A 31 13.90 14.15 -19.16
C LEU A 31 15.06 14.16 -20.17
N GLY A 32 14.76 14.14 -21.47
CA GLY A 32 15.77 14.08 -22.53
C GLY A 32 16.52 15.39 -22.81
N SER A 33 16.07 16.51 -22.24
CA SER A 33 16.61 17.84 -22.53
C SER A 33 18.04 18.03 -21.99
N ARG A 34 18.92 18.61 -22.80
CA ARG A 34 20.28 18.98 -22.39
C ARG A 34 20.31 20.07 -21.31
N ALA A 35 19.22 20.83 -21.18
CA ALA A 35 19.10 21.84 -20.13
C ALA A 35 18.84 21.21 -18.74
N VAL A 36 18.45 19.94 -18.69
CA VAL A 36 18.20 19.20 -17.46
C VAL A 36 19.47 18.50 -16.98
N SER A 37 19.77 18.66 -15.70
CA SER A 37 20.94 18.08 -15.02
C SER A 37 20.77 16.57 -14.85
N GLY A 38 21.87 15.84 -14.59
CA GLY A 38 21.84 14.39 -14.39
C GLY A 38 20.80 13.98 -13.34
N GLU A 39 20.91 14.55 -12.15
CA GLU A 39 19.88 14.64 -11.12
C GLU A 39 19.60 16.13 -10.90
N HIS A 40 18.37 16.58 -11.14
CA HIS A 40 18.05 18.00 -11.28
C HIS A 40 17.21 18.51 -10.12
N ALA A 41 16.14 17.79 -9.81
CA ALA A 41 15.24 18.12 -8.72
C ALA A 41 14.67 16.84 -8.10
N THR A 42 14.11 16.95 -6.91
CA THR A 42 13.32 15.89 -6.28
C THR A 42 11.93 16.37 -5.97
N LEU A 43 10.96 15.50 -6.22
CA LEU A 43 9.61 15.60 -5.67
C LEU A 43 9.51 14.57 -4.55
N HIS A 44 8.98 14.97 -3.40
CA HIS A 44 8.75 14.04 -2.31
C HIS A 44 7.42 14.31 -1.60
N TRP A 45 6.79 13.25 -1.13
CA TRP A 45 5.63 13.33 -0.25
C TRP A 45 6.08 13.53 1.20
N THR A 46 5.43 14.45 1.90
CA THR A 46 5.75 14.80 3.29
C THR A 46 4.74 14.26 4.32
N GLY A 47 3.76 13.47 3.88
CA GLY A 47 2.58 13.12 4.67
C GLY A 47 1.44 14.13 4.50
N GLY A 48 1.75 15.43 4.43
CA GLY A 48 0.75 16.50 4.26
C GLY A 48 0.63 17.08 2.85
N GLY A 49 1.50 16.69 1.92
CA GLY A 49 1.53 17.21 0.56
C GLY A 49 2.84 16.92 -0.17
N TRP A 50 2.86 17.26 -1.46
CA TRP A 50 4.06 17.20 -2.28
C TRP A 50 4.96 18.40 -2.04
N GLU A 51 6.27 18.17 -2.05
CA GLU A 51 7.28 19.23 -2.02
C GLU A 51 8.29 19.01 -3.14
N LEU A 52 8.66 20.10 -3.80
CA LEU A 52 9.69 20.18 -4.82
C LEU A 52 10.97 20.75 -4.21
N ARG A 53 12.10 20.15 -4.56
CA ARG A 53 13.43 20.64 -4.17
C ARG A 53 14.39 20.61 -5.35
N ASP A 54 15.07 21.72 -5.60
CA ASP A 54 16.17 21.78 -6.56
C ASP A 54 17.44 21.15 -5.97
N LEU A 55 18.14 20.30 -6.73
CA LEU A 55 19.33 19.57 -6.28
C LEU A 55 20.66 20.26 -6.66
N GLY A 56 20.65 21.57 -6.90
CA GLY A 56 21.82 22.28 -7.43
C GLY A 56 21.90 22.20 -8.94
N SER A 57 20.75 22.34 -9.60
CA SER A 57 20.70 22.24 -11.05
C SER A 57 21.40 23.39 -11.76
N SER A 58 21.99 23.11 -12.92
CA SER A 58 22.77 24.11 -13.67
C SER A 58 21.89 25.24 -14.23
N ASN A 59 20.69 24.90 -14.71
CA ASN A 59 19.78 25.84 -15.36
C ASN A 59 18.60 26.25 -14.46
N GLY A 60 18.50 25.68 -13.26
CA GLY A 60 17.45 25.98 -12.30
C GLY A 60 16.18 25.15 -12.47
N THR A 61 15.39 25.17 -11.40
CA THR A 61 14.03 24.64 -11.33
C THR A 61 13.04 25.80 -11.12
N TRP A 62 11.88 25.75 -11.77
CA TRP A 62 10.84 26.79 -11.65
C TRP A 62 9.54 26.22 -11.08
N LEU A 63 8.88 27.01 -10.24
CA LEU A 63 7.51 26.82 -9.78
C LEU A 63 6.68 28.03 -10.24
N GLY A 64 5.81 27.81 -11.23
CA GLY A 64 5.11 28.85 -11.97
C GLY A 64 6.09 29.78 -12.67
N GLU A 65 6.11 31.03 -12.24
CA GLU A 65 7.04 32.05 -12.76
C GLU A 65 8.32 32.19 -11.94
N ARG A 66 8.33 31.62 -10.73
CA ARG A 66 9.39 31.79 -9.74
C ARG A 66 10.45 30.71 -9.92
N ARG A 67 11.72 31.11 -10.04
CA ARG A 67 12.86 30.20 -9.99
C ARG A 67 13.18 29.87 -8.54
N LEU A 68 13.32 28.59 -8.21
CA LEU A 68 13.74 28.16 -6.88
C LEU A 68 15.22 28.43 -6.68
N ALA A 69 15.61 28.79 -5.45
CA ALA A 69 17.00 28.79 -5.05
C ALA A 69 17.53 27.35 -4.91
N VAL A 70 18.84 27.17 -5.04
CA VAL A 70 19.48 25.86 -4.91
C VAL A 70 19.19 25.28 -3.52
N GLY A 71 18.67 24.06 -3.48
CA GLY A 71 18.30 23.38 -2.23
C GLY A 71 17.01 23.87 -1.58
N GLU A 72 16.36 24.92 -2.11
CA GLU A 72 15.07 25.41 -1.64
C GLU A 72 14.01 24.31 -1.78
N ARG A 73 13.17 24.23 -0.76
CA ARG A 73 12.02 23.31 -0.66
C ARG A 73 10.74 24.12 -0.83
N ALA A 74 9.93 23.76 -1.81
CA ALA A 74 8.67 24.44 -2.10
C ALA A 74 7.51 23.44 -2.03
N ALA A 75 6.53 23.69 -1.17
CA ALA A 75 5.29 22.93 -1.13
C ALA A 75 4.52 23.12 -2.44
N LEU A 76 3.96 22.04 -2.97
CA LEU A 76 3.19 22.01 -4.20
C LEU A 76 1.70 21.83 -3.90
N ARG A 77 0.88 22.40 -4.78
CA ARG A 77 -0.57 22.24 -4.82
C ARG A 77 -1.00 21.73 -6.20
N GLU A 78 -2.17 21.12 -6.23
CA GLU A 78 -2.80 20.78 -7.50
C GLU A 78 -2.97 22.03 -8.36
N GLY A 79 -2.66 21.91 -9.65
CA GLY A 79 -2.57 23.00 -10.62
C GLY A 79 -1.20 23.67 -10.71
N ASP A 80 -0.26 23.40 -9.80
CA ASP A 80 1.06 24.02 -9.86
C ASP A 80 1.83 23.61 -11.12
N SER A 81 2.47 24.60 -11.75
CA SER A 81 3.28 24.39 -12.94
C SER A 81 4.76 24.34 -12.60
N LEU A 82 5.47 23.34 -13.11
CA LEU A 82 6.86 23.05 -12.80
C LEU A 82 7.70 23.13 -14.06
N GLY A 83 8.89 23.73 -13.98
CA GLY A 83 9.87 23.75 -15.07
C GLY A 83 11.20 23.17 -14.61
N PHE A 84 11.85 22.38 -15.46
CA PHE A 84 13.16 21.77 -15.19
C PHE A 84 14.12 22.12 -16.32
N GLY A 85 15.20 22.83 -16.01
CA GLY A 85 16.15 23.36 -17.00
C GLY A 85 15.61 24.43 -17.98
N SER A 86 14.29 24.52 -18.20
CA SER A 86 13.62 25.61 -18.90
C SER A 86 12.30 26.00 -18.24
N ARG A 87 11.98 27.30 -18.21
CA ARG A 87 10.66 27.83 -17.81
C ARG A 87 9.58 27.55 -18.86
N SER A 88 9.95 27.37 -20.13
CA SER A 88 9.00 27.17 -21.24
C SER A 88 8.58 25.72 -21.44
N ASP A 89 9.27 24.77 -20.81
CA ASP A 89 8.95 23.35 -20.88
C ASP A 89 8.35 22.91 -19.55
N ARG A 90 7.01 22.83 -19.52
CA ARG A 90 6.26 22.79 -18.27
C ARG A 90 5.61 21.44 -18.03
N TRP A 91 5.63 21.06 -16.77
CA TRP A 91 4.82 20.01 -16.17
C TRP A 91 3.75 20.67 -15.29
N SER A 92 2.61 20.02 -15.11
CA SER A 92 1.54 20.46 -14.21
C SER A 92 1.24 19.36 -13.22
N LEU A 93 1.17 19.66 -11.93
CA LEU A 93 0.68 18.72 -10.93
C LEU A 93 -0.85 18.66 -11.03
N THR A 94 -1.39 17.63 -11.67
CA THR A 94 -2.83 17.52 -11.96
C THR A 94 -3.61 16.74 -10.91
N ASP A 95 -2.93 15.96 -10.08
CA ASP A 95 -3.48 15.31 -8.89
C ASP A 95 -2.41 15.44 -7.80
N ALA A 96 -2.76 16.08 -6.68
CA ALA A 96 -1.85 16.27 -5.54
C ALA A 96 -2.10 15.28 -4.38
N GLY A 97 -2.89 14.24 -4.63
CA GLY A 97 -3.20 13.20 -3.65
C GLY A 97 -1.98 12.36 -3.26
N PRO A 98 -2.11 11.58 -2.16
CA PRO A 98 -1.01 10.78 -1.63
C PRO A 98 -0.50 9.77 -2.67
N PRO A 99 0.82 9.51 -2.70
CA PRO A 99 1.38 8.48 -3.55
C PRO A 99 1.04 7.11 -3.01
N THR A 100 0.92 6.17 -3.93
CA THR A 100 0.85 4.75 -3.61
C THR A 100 2.26 4.21 -3.34
N ALA A 101 2.39 3.27 -2.41
CA ALA A 101 3.65 2.55 -2.21
C ALA A 101 4.04 1.79 -3.47
N VAL A 102 5.34 1.79 -3.79
CA VAL A 102 5.91 1.13 -4.97
C VAL A 102 7.15 0.37 -4.59
N ALA A 103 7.34 -0.80 -5.18
CA ALA A 103 8.59 -1.54 -5.11
C ALA A 103 9.16 -1.69 -6.53
N ARG A 104 10.47 -1.45 -6.68
CA ARG A 104 11.18 -1.55 -7.97
C ARG A 104 12.29 -2.59 -7.90
N PRO A 105 12.41 -3.51 -8.88
CA PRO A 105 13.57 -4.38 -8.98
C PRO A 105 14.84 -3.56 -9.11
N VAL A 106 15.85 -3.82 -8.28
CA VAL A 106 17.16 -3.17 -8.38
C VAL A 106 17.90 -3.67 -9.63
N THR A 107 17.61 -4.89 -10.06
CA THR A 107 18.13 -5.51 -11.30
C THR A 107 17.53 -4.91 -12.58
N GLY A 108 16.53 -4.03 -12.46
CA GLY A 108 15.74 -3.54 -13.58
C GLY A 108 14.50 -4.42 -13.85
N GLY A 109 13.43 -3.80 -14.35
CA GLY A 109 12.14 -4.47 -14.56
C GLY A 109 10.95 -3.57 -14.26
N ALA A 110 9.75 -4.13 -14.38
CA ALA A 110 8.52 -3.43 -14.05
C ALA A 110 8.38 -3.27 -12.52
N PRO A 111 7.95 -2.08 -12.03
CA PRO A 111 7.61 -1.90 -10.62
C PRO A 111 6.31 -2.64 -10.25
N THR A 112 6.19 -3.00 -8.98
CA THR A 112 4.92 -3.41 -8.37
C THR A 112 4.38 -2.27 -7.51
N ARG A 113 3.06 -2.03 -7.55
CA ARG A 113 2.39 -0.94 -6.84
C ARG A 113 1.43 -1.52 -5.80
N ALA A 114 1.27 -0.82 -4.68
CA ALA A 114 0.30 -1.19 -3.67
C ALA A 114 -1.13 -0.91 -4.13
N GLU A 115 -2.08 -1.71 -3.67
CA GLU A 115 -3.51 -1.51 -3.90
C GLU A 115 -4.24 -1.83 -2.58
N GLY A 116 -5.11 -0.94 -2.12
CA GLY A 116 -5.78 -1.09 -0.82
C GLY A 116 -4.81 -1.31 0.35
N GLY A 117 -3.65 -0.63 0.36
CA GLY A 117 -2.65 -0.79 1.42
C GLY A 117 -1.85 -2.12 1.36
N VAL A 118 -1.89 -2.84 0.24
CA VAL A 118 -1.22 -4.15 0.07
C VAL A 118 -0.29 -4.12 -1.14
N LEU A 119 0.99 -4.47 -0.96
CA LEU A 119 1.98 -4.60 -2.03
C LEU A 119 2.60 -6.01 -2.04
N PRO A 120 2.12 -6.92 -2.90
CA PRO A 120 2.67 -8.27 -3.02
C PRO A 120 3.96 -8.29 -3.86
N LEU A 121 4.98 -9.03 -3.42
CA LEU A 121 6.22 -9.25 -4.17
C LEU A 121 6.52 -10.75 -4.33
N PRO A 122 7.11 -11.19 -5.46
CA PRO A 122 7.46 -10.37 -6.63
C PRO A 122 6.24 -9.98 -7.48
N SER A 123 5.14 -10.73 -7.41
CA SER A 123 3.90 -10.44 -8.14
C SER A 123 2.63 -10.79 -7.35
N PRO A 124 1.46 -10.21 -7.70
CA PRO A 124 0.18 -10.54 -7.10
C PRO A 124 -0.25 -12.00 -7.32
N GLU A 125 0.17 -12.65 -8.41
CA GLU A 125 -0.21 -14.03 -8.73
C GLU A 125 0.59 -15.04 -7.90
N ARG A 126 1.81 -14.66 -7.52
CA ARG A 126 2.76 -15.50 -6.79
C ARG A 126 3.50 -14.70 -5.71
N PRO A 127 2.79 -14.19 -4.69
CA PRO A 127 3.44 -13.47 -3.61
C PRO A 127 4.30 -14.43 -2.79
N GLU A 128 5.55 -14.05 -2.55
CA GLU A 128 6.45 -14.65 -1.57
C GLU A 128 6.46 -13.83 -0.28
N VAL A 129 6.40 -12.50 -0.41
CA VAL A 129 6.28 -11.56 0.70
C VAL A 129 5.23 -10.50 0.36
N VAL A 130 4.64 -9.90 1.38
CA VAL A 130 3.60 -8.89 1.20
C VAL A 130 3.89 -7.70 2.11
N LEU A 131 4.03 -6.50 1.55
CA LEU A 131 4.03 -5.29 2.37
C LEU A 131 2.60 -4.89 2.69
N LEU A 132 2.34 -4.56 3.95
CA LEU A 132 1.04 -4.17 4.46
C LEU A 132 1.15 -2.81 5.15
N GLU A 133 0.23 -1.92 4.82
CA GLU A 133 0.05 -0.68 5.58
C GLU A 133 -0.67 -1.00 6.91
N VAL A 134 -0.01 -0.68 8.03
CA VAL A 134 -0.55 -0.92 9.38
C VAL A 134 -1.26 0.30 9.95
N SER A 135 -0.77 1.48 9.59
CA SER A 135 -1.34 2.79 9.87
C SER A 135 -0.82 3.75 8.79
N GLU A 136 -1.38 4.96 8.71
CA GLU A 136 -1.06 5.91 7.64
C GLU A 136 0.46 6.10 7.49
N GLY A 137 0.99 5.66 6.35
CA GLY A 137 2.41 5.73 6.00
C GLY A 137 3.37 4.82 6.78
N HIS A 138 2.86 3.91 7.60
CA HIS A 138 3.64 2.88 8.29
C HIS A 138 3.40 1.53 7.64
N TRP A 139 4.49 0.87 7.26
CA TRP A 139 4.44 -0.37 6.51
C TRP A 139 5.22 -1.46 7.22
N VAL A 140 4.71 -2.69 7.14
CA VAL A 140 5.40 -3.90 7.58
C VAL A 140 5.56 -4.85 6.40
N LEU A 141 6.66 -5.59 6.36
CA LEU A 141 6.85 -6.74 5.48
C LEU A 141 6.32 -7.98 6.20
N GLU A 142 5.30 -8.62 5.64
CA GLU A 142 4.80 -9.90 6.10
C GLU A 142 5.45 -11.04 5.30
N THR A 143 6.00 -12.00 6.03
CA THR A 143 6.44 -13.32 5.55
C THR A 143 5.59 -14.41 6.21
N ASP A 144 5.87 -15.68 5.91
CA ASP A 144 5.20 -16.81 6.57
C ASP A 144 5.56 -16.96 8.07
N SER A 145 6.63 -16.29 8.52
CA SER A 145 7.13 -16.43 9.89
C SER A 145 6.99 -15.18 10.74
N ALA A 146 6.98 -13.99 10.15
CA ALA A 146 7.00 -12.74 10.89
C ALA A 146 6.40 -11.56 10.11
N GLN A 147 6.04 -10.51 10.86
CA GLN A 147 5.85 -9.17 10.33
C GLN A 147 6.95 -8.27 10.90
N THR A 148 7.68 -7.58 10.03
CA THR A 148 8.76 -6.67 10.42
C THR A 148 8.52 -5.29 9.84
N PRO A 149 8.71 -4.19 10.60
CA PRO A 149 8.66 -2.84 10.05
C PRO A 149 9.64 -2.69 8.87
N VAL A 150 9.22 -1.94 7.86
CA VAL A 150 10.08 -1.58 6.71
C VAL A 150 10.03 -0.08 6.46
N HIS A 151 11.12 0.45 5.91
CA HIS A 151 11.31 1.87 5.69
C HIS A 151 11.41 2.24 4.20
N ASP A 152 11.17 3.51 3.88
CA ASP A 152 11.39 4.02 2.52
C ASP A 152 12.84 3.79 2.08
N GLN A 153 13.01 3.41 0.82
CA GLN A 153 14.29 3.06 0.18
C GLN A 153 15.00 1.81 0.70
N GLU A 154 14.43 1.14 1.70
CA GLU A 154 14.91 -0.18 2.11
C GLU A 154 14.87 -1.17 0.93
N VAL A 155 15.81 -2.10 0.92
CA VAL A 155 15.90 -3.15 -0.09
C VAL A 155 15.49 -4.47 0.53
N VAL A 156 14.46 -5.11 -0.04
CA VAL A 156 13.96 -6.42 0.38
C VAL A 156 14.18 -7.45 -0.71
N GLU A 157 14.32 -8.73 -0.34
CA GLU A 157 14.45 -9.83 -1.31
C GLU A 157 13.10 -10.52 -1.54
N ALA A 158 12.76 -10.74 -2.81
CA ALA A 158 11.59 -11.51 -3.23
C ALA A 158 11.78 -12.01 -4.67
N GLY A 159 11.39 -13.25 -4.94
CA GLY A 159 11.58 -13.88 -6.26
C GLY A 159 13.06 -14.05 -6.63
N GLY A 160 13.95 -14.16 -5.64
CA GLY A 160 15.39 -14.28 -5.83
C GLY A 160 16.08 -13.01 -6.33
N ILE A 161 15.42 -11.84 -6.28
CA ILE A 161 16.01 -10.55 -6.67
C ILE A 161 15.77 -9.47 -5.61
N PRO A 162 16.66 -8.46 -5.52
CA PRO A 162 16.48 -7.31 -4.64
C PRO A 162 15.47 -6.29 -5.20
N TRP A 163 14.59 -5.79 -4.33
CA TRP A 163 13.58 -4.77 -4.61
C TRP A 163 13.77 -3.55 -3.72
N ARG A 164 13.87 -2.36 -4.30
CA ARG A 164 13.89 -1.09 -3.56
C ARG A 164 12.48 -0.58 -3.34
N LEU A 165 12.17 -0.27 -2.09
CA LEU A 165 10.88 0.25 -1.66
C LEU A 165 10.80 1.77 -1.80
N TYR A 166 9.63 2.27 -2.18
CA TYR A 166 9.28 3.70 -2.24
C TYR A 166 7.95 3.86 -1.51
N LEU A 167 8.03 4.16 -0.21
CA LEU A 167 6.88 4.12 0.68
C LEU A 167 6.41 5.54 0.99
N PRO A 168 5.09 5.82 0.99
CA PRO A 168 4.56 7.11 1.42
C PRO A 168 4.82 7.26 2.92
N ILE A 169 5.90 7.94 3.30
CA ILE A 169 6.20 8.16 4.72
C ILE A 169 5.31 9.29 5.24
N VAL A 170 4.63 9.05 6.35
CA VAL A 170 4.17 10.14 7.22
C VAL A 170 5.32 10.41 8.17
N LEU A 171 6.02 11.54 7.98
CA LEU A 171 6.96 12.01 8.99
C LEU A 171 6.13 12.35 10.22
N ALA A 172 6.08 11.43 11.19
CA ALA A 172 5.54 11.76 12.50
C ALA A 172 6.25 13.04 12.97
N ARG A 173 5.47 14.06 13.33
CA ARG A 173 6.01 15.12 14.20
C ARG A 173 6.67 14.39 15.36
N THR A 174 7.89 14.75 15.72
CA THR A 174 8.69 14.10 16.78
C THR A 174 7.85 13.86 18.04
N SER A 175 7.21 12.70 18.10
CA SER A 175 6.50 12.18 19.25
C SER A 175 6.63 10.68 19.14
N GLN A 176 7.48 10.14 20.01
CA GLN A 176 7.59 8.71 20.28
C GLN A 176 6.18 8.17 20.57
N ALA A 177 5.70 7.29 19.71
CA ALA A 177 4.64 6.35 20.06
C ALA A 177 4.94 5.10 19.27
N GLU A 178 5.36 4.05 19.98
CA GLU A 178 5.38 2.69 19.48
C GLU A 178 4.02 2.42 18.83
N ALA A 179 4.03 2.01 17.56
CA ALA A 179 2.82 1.76 16.80
C ALA A 179 2.05 0.60 17.45
N GLU A 180 1.12 0.92 18.35
CA GLU A 180 0.10 -0.03 18.76
C GLU A 180 -0.71 -0.43 17.51
N PRO A 181 -1.08 -1.72 17.36
CA PRO A 181 -1.88 -2.17 16.25
C PRO A 181 -3.16 -1.34 16.19
N ALA A 182 -3.41 -0.74 15.03
CA ALA A 182 -4.49 0.22 14.80
C ALA A 182 -5.82 -0.32 15.33
N SER A 183 -6.23 0.13 16.52
CA SER A 183 -7.62 0.07 16.90
C SER A 183 -8.34 1.02 15.95
N SER A 184 -9.16 0.47 15.05
CA SER A 184 -10.05 1.25 14.19
C SER A 184 -11.40 1.32 14.90
N PRO A 185 -11.61 2.28 15.82
CA PRO A 185 -12.83 2.32 16.62
C PRO A 185 -14.05 2.39 15.71
N GLY A 186 -15.02 1.52 15.97
CA GLY A 186 -16.30 1.47 15.25
C GLY A 186 -16.31 0.63 13.97
N LEU A 187 -15.22 -0.03 13.58
CA LEU A 187 -15.19 -0.91 12.41
C LEU A 187 -15.61 -2.35 12.77
N ALA A 188 -16.51 -2.94 11.99
CA ALA A 188 -16.97 -4.32 12.17
C ALA A 188 -17.23 -5.01 10.82
N LEU A 189 -17.12 -6.34 10.80
CA LEU A 189 -17.45 -7.16 9.63
C LEU A 189 -18.76 -7.91 9.87
N ARG A 190 -19.66 -7.88 8.89
CA ARG A 190 -20.94 -8.59 8.95
C ARG A 190 -21.02 -9.57 7.79
N PHE A 191 -21.18 -10.84 8.11
CA PHE A 191 -21.39 -11.89 7.13
C PHE A 191 -22.88 -12.24 7.09
N ALA A 192 -23.46 -12.24 5.90
CA ALA A 192 -24.76 -12.84 5.65
C ALA A 192 -24.59 -14.03 4.71
N VAL A 193 -25.03 -15.20 5.16
CA VAL A 193 -24.75 -16.49 4.52
C VAL A 193 -26.05 -17.13 4.07
N SER A 194 -26.12 -17.56 2.81
CA SER A 194 -27.25 -18.34 2.33
C SER A 194 -27.35 -19.69 3.06
N ARG A 195 -28.54 -20.27 3.15
CA ARG A 195 -28.76 -21.54 3.87
C ARG A 195 -27.97 -22.72 3.31
N ASP A 196 -27.74 -22.71 2.01
CA ASP A 196 -26.92 -23.67 1.27
C ASP A 196 -25.42 -23.31 1.25
N GLU A 197 -25.04 -22.19 1.87
CA GLU A 197 -23.68 -21.62 1.89
C GLU A 197 -23.08 -21.30 0.51
N GLU A 198 -23.86 -21.32 -0.56
CA GLU A 198 -23.37 -20.96 -1.91
C GLU A 198 -23.03 -19.46 -2.03
N PHE A 199 -23.65 -18.62 -1.19
CA PHE A 199 -23.46 -17.18 -1.20
C PHE A 199 -23.04 -16.65 0.17
N VAL A 200 -21.89 -15.97 0.18
CA VAL A 200 -21.37 -15.24 1.35
C VAL A 200 -21.29 -13.76 1.02
N GLU A 201 -22.24 -13.01 1.55
CA GLU A 201 -22.22 -11.55 1.51
C GLU A 201 -21.38 -11.02 2.67
N LEU A 202 -20.48 -10.07 2.36
CA LEU A 202 -19.64 -9.42 3.35
C LEU A 202 -19.89 -7.92 3.32
N THR A 203 -20.23 -7.37 4.47
CA THR A 203 -20.44 -5.93 4.67
C THR A 203 -19.46 -5.41 5.72
N VAL A 204 -18.81 -4.29 5.41
CA VAL A 204 -17.99 -3.55 6.38
C VAL A 204 -18.85 -2.45 6.97
N ALA A 205 -19.00 -2.43 8.29
CA ALA A 205 -19.72 -1.38 9.02
C ALA A 205 -18.73 -0.46 9.73
N ARG A 206 -18.97 0.85 9.68
CA ARG A 206 -18.21 1.88 10.39
C ARG A 206 -19.18 2.89 11.00
N GLY A 207 -19.46 2.74 12.30
CA GLY A 207 -20.53 3.52 12.94
C GLY A 207 -21.87 3.29 12.24
N ASP A 208 -22.46 4.36 11.69
CA ASP A 208 -23.73 4.31 10.95
C ASP A 208 -23.55 4.02 9.44
N GLU A 209 -22.33 4.10 8.93
CA GLU A 209 -22.03 3.81 7.53
C GLU A 209 -21.80 2.31 7.31
N SER A 210 -22.23 1.80 6.17
CA SER A 210 -21.92 0.42 5.77
C SER A 210 -21.65 0.32 4.27
N ALA A 211 -20.66 -0.50 3.92
CA ALA A 211 -20.27 -0.78 2.55
C ALA A 211 -20.38 -2.28 2.30
N ARG A 212 -21.30 -2.67 1.41
CA ARG A 212 -21.44 -4.04 0.94
C ARG A 212 -20.36 -4.32 -0.10
N LEU A 213 -19.60 -5.39 0.10
CA LEU A 213 -18.54 -5.78 -0.82
C LEU A 213 -19.07 -6.63 -1.96
N GLU A 214 -18.43 -6.51 -3.13
CA GLU A 214 -18.73 -7.41 -4.23
C GLU A 214 -18.41 -8.87 -3.85
N PRO A 215 -19.29 -9.84 -4.13
CA PRO A 215 -19.06 -11.24 -3.80
C PRO A 215 -17.78 -11.79 -4.45
N ARG A 216 -17.01 -12.55 -3.67
CA ARG A 216 -15.77 -13.21 -4.10
C ARG A 216 -15.62 -14.57 -3.43
N THR A 217 -14.94 -15.50 -4.09
CA THR A 217 -14.73 -16.88 -3.58
C THR A 217 -14.00 -16.90 -2.23
N PHE A 218 -13.10 -15.95 -1.99
CA PHE A 218 -12.36 -15.86 -0.73
C PHE A 218 -13.21 -15.38 0.46
N HIS A 219 -14.44 -14.90 0.26
CA HIS A 219 -15.34 -14.56 1.37
C HIS A 219 -15.67 -15.78 2.24
N TYR A 220 -15.81 -16.95 1.62
CA TYR A 220 -16.04 -18.19 2.35
C TYR A 220 -14.88 -18.51 3.29
N MET A 221 -13.64 -18.35 2.83
CA MET A 221 -12.45 -18.53 3.68
C MET A 221 -12.45 -17.58 4.89
N LEU A 222 -12.81 -16.30 4.69
CA LEU A 222 -12.92 -15.35 5.80
C LEU A 222 -14.03 -15.75 6.79
N LEU A 223 -15.17 -16.21 6.26
CA LEU A 223 -16.27 -16.75 7.07
C LEU A 223 -15.81 -17.96 7.89
N THR A 224 -15.07 -18.91 7.30
CA THR A 224 -14.52 -20.07 8.00
C THR A 224 -13.62 -19.63 9.15
N LEU A 225 -12.72 -18.66 8.93
CA LEU A 225 -11.85 -18.13 9.98
C LEU A 225 -12.61 -17.39 11.07
N ALA A 226 -13.65 -16.64 10.70
CA ALA A 226 -14.53 -15.97 11.65
C ALA A 226 -15.29 -16.97 12.53
N ARG A 227 -15.82 -18.06 11.95
CA ARG A 227 -16.47 -19.16 12.69
C ARG A 227 -15.50 -19.84 13.63
N LEU A 228 -14.31 -20.23 13.16
CA LEU A 228 -13.27 -20.84 14.00
C LEU A 228 -12.94 -19.98 15.23
N ARG A 229 -12.75 -18.68 15.03
CA ARG A 229 -12.47 -17.74 16.14
C ARG A 229 -13.69 -17.52 17.04
N ARG A 230 -14.90 -17.50 16.49
CA ARG A 230 -16.14 -17.30 17.25
C ARG A 230 -16.48 -18.53 18.09
N ASP A 231 -16.28 -19.73 17.56
CA ASP A 231 -16.71 -20.97 18.20
C ASP A 231 -15.68 -21.43 19.26
N ASP A 232 -14.42 -21.01 19.15
CA ASP A 232 -13.34 -21.29 20.10
C ASP A 232 -13.35 -20.36 21.35
N GLN A 233 -14.52 -20.10 21.95
CA GLN A 233 -14.63 -19.18 23.11
C GLN A 233 -13.97 -19.72 24.39
N GLU A 234 -13.82 -21.04 24.52
CA GLU A 234 -13.28 -21.68 25.72
C GLU A 234 -11.76 -21.51 25.84
N THR A 235 -11.07 -21.33 24.70
CA THR A 235 -9.64 -21.05 24.67
C THR A 235 -9.35 -19.61 25.08
N SER A 236 -8.19 -19.40 25.73
CA SER A 236 -7.72 -18.06 26.09
C SER A 236 -7.70 -17.12 24.87
N ALA A 237 -7.96 -15.83 25.08
CA ALA A 237 -8.01 -14.85 23.99
C ALA A 237 -6.75 -14.84 23.10
N ARG A 238 -5.59 -15.18 23.67
CA ARG A 238 -4.32 -15.29 22.93
C ARG A 238 -4.26 -16.51 21.99
N GLU A 239 -4.84 -17.64 22.40
CA GLU A 239 -4.80 -18.90 21.65
C GLU A 239 -6.05 -19.17 20.81
N ARG A 240 -7.08 -18.34 20.94
CA ARG A 240 -8.35 -18.51 20.24
C ARG A 240 -8.23 -18.41 18.72
N GLY A 241 -8.81 -19.39 18.01
CA GLY A 241 -9.07 -19.36 16.57
C GLY A 241 -7.86 -19.57 15.67
N TRP A 242 -6.72 -20.02 16.20
CA TRP A 242 -5.54 -20.35 15.38
C TRP A 242 -5.74 -21.65 14.60
N ILE A 243 -5.41 -21.62 13.32
CA ILE A 243 -5.41 -22.80 12.44
C ILE A 243 -4.15 -22.81 11.57
N TYR A 244 -3.65 -24.00 11.24
CA TYR A 244 -2.57 -24.14 10.24
C TYR A 244 -3.12 -23.87 8.84
N VAL A 245 -2.33 -23.20 8.00
CA VAL A 245 -2.71 -22.90 6.61
C VAL A 245 -3.10 -24.16 5.84
N ASP A 246 -2.36 -25.25 6.00
CA ASP A 246 -2.66 -26.52 5.34
C ASP A 246 -3.99 -27.13 5.78
N ASP A 247 -4.36 -26.96 7.06
CA ASP A 247 -5.61 -27.50 7.58
C ASP A 247 -6.81 -26.65 7.15
N LEU A 248 -6.65 -25.33 7.11
CA LEU A 248 -7.64 -24.44 6.51
C LEU A 248 -7.85 -24.77 5.03
N ALA A 249 -6.76 -24.97 4.28
CA ALA A 249 -6.78 -25.29 2.86
C ALA A 249 -7.57 -26.58 2.60
N LYS A 250 -7.28 -27.63 3.38
CA LYS A 250 -8.04 -28.90 3.36
C LYS A 250 -9.52 -28.69 3.69
N GLN A 251 -9.82 -27.91 4.73
CA GLN A 251 -11.19 -27.68 5.20
C GLN A 251 -12.07 -27.01 4.13
N ILE A 252 -11.53 -26.09 3.35
CA ILE A 252 -12.27 -25.36 2.30
C ILE A 252 -12.00 -25.89 0.88
N GLY A 253 -11.25 -27.00 0.74
CA GLY A 253 -11.04 -27.70 -0.52
C GLY A 253 -10.14 -26.98 -1.53
N ILE A 254 -9.12 -26.24 -1.08
CA ILE A 254 -8.16 -25.54 -1.94
C ILE A 254 -6.72 -25.92 -1.60
N ASP A 255 -5.75 -25.51 -2.43
CA ASP A 255 -4.34 -25.64 -2.09
C ASP A 255 -3.87 -24.55 -1.11
N ALA A 256 -2.86 -24.88 -0.30
CA ALA A 256 -2.30 -23.98 0.71
C ALA A 256 -1.76 -22.66 0.13
N ARG A 257 -1.28 -22.66 -1.11
CA ARG A 257 -0.80 -21.42 -1.76
C ARG A 257 -1.97 -20.51 -2.14
N THR A 258 -3.08 -21.08 -2.57
CA THR A 258 -4.31 -20.33 -2.86
C THR A 258 -4.85 -19.65 -1.61
N VAL A 259 -4.68 -20.21 -0.41
CA VAL A 259 -4.97 -19.50 0.86
C VAL A 259 -4.22 -18.16 0.91
N ASN A 260 -2.90 -18.15 0.69
CA ASN A 260 -2.11 -16.92 0.72
C ASN A 260 -2.58 -15.88 -0.31
N VAL A 261 -2.90 -16.33 -1.52
CA VAL A 261 -3.46 -15.47 -2.57
C VAL A 261 -4.82 -14.92 -2.15
N TYR A 262 -5.67 -15.75 -1.54
CA TYR A 262 -6.99 -15.34 -1.07
C TYR A 262 -6.90 -14.33 0.07
N LEU A 263 -5.97 -14.50 1.01
CA LEU A 263 -5.74 -13.53 2.10
C LEU A 263 -5.28 -12.19 1.53
N MET A 264 -4.36 -12.20 0.58
CA MET A 264 -3.89 -10.98 -0.10
C MET A 264 -5.04 -10.27 -0.84
N ARG A 265 -5.86 -11.01 -1.58
CA ARG A 265 -7.03 -10.44 -2.29
C ARG A 265 -8.09 -9.90 -1.33
N ALA A 266 -8.35 -10.61 -0.24
CA ALA A 266 -9.24 -10.16 0.81
C ALA A 266 -8.75 -8.85 1.43
N ARG A 267 -7.47 -8.79 1.83
CA ARG A 267 -6.86 -7.58 2.38
C ARG A 267 -6.96 -6.39 1.43
N ARG A 268 -6.71 -6.59 0.14
CA ARG A 268 -6.86 -5.55 -0.88
C ARG A 268 -8.31 -5.04 -0.96
N GLN A 269 -9.28 -5.93 -1.13
CA GLN A 269 -10.69 -5.54 -1.27
C GLN A 269 -11.21 -4.81 -0.03
N LEU A 270 -10.87 -5.30 1.16
CA LEU A 270 -11.26 -4.65 2.41
C LEU A 270 -10.48 -3.33 2.65
N GLY A 271 -9.23 -3.26 2.20
CA GLY A 271 -8.42 -2.03 2.23
C GLY A 271 -8.98 -0.92 1.35
N GLU A 272 -9.57 -1.24 0.20
CA GLU A 272 -10.25 -0.28 -0.68
C GLU A 272 -11.46 0.41 -0.01
N VAL A 273 -12.09 -0.22 0.98
CA VAL A 273 -13.16 0.37 1.80
C VAL A 273 -12.68 0.82 3.18
N GLY A 274 -11.35 0.94 3.37
CA GLY A 274 -10.74 1.54 4.54
C GLY A 274 -10.56 0.61 5.75
N VAL A 275 -10.63 -0.71 5.58
CA VAL A 275 -10.21 -1.66 6.62
C VAL A 275 -8.69 -1.80 6.57
N PRO A 276 -7.94 -1.57 7.66
CA PRO A 276 -6.50 -1.77 7.65
C PRO A 276 -6.14 -3.21 7.25
N PRO A 277 -5.37 -3.43 6.18
CA PRO A 277 -5.01 -4.78 5.71
C PRO A 277 -4.40 -5.68 6.79
N ALA A 278 -3.57 -5.10 7.66
CA ALA A 278 -2.94 -5.81 8.76
C ALA A 278 -3.91 -6.23 9.87
N ALA A 279 -5.04 -5.55 10.03
CA ALA A 279 -6.04 -5.87 11.05
C ALA A 279 -6.94 -7.05 10.68
N LEU A 280 -6.97 -7.45 9.39
CA LEU A 280 -7.86 -8.50 8.91
C LEU A 280 -7.46 -9.89 9.41
N ILE A 281 -6.17 -10.20 9.37
CA ILE A 281 -5.62 -11.54 9.61
C ILE A 281 -4.37 -11.40 10.47
N GLU A 282 -4.32 -12.15 11.56
CA GLU A 282 -3.11 -12.33 12.35
C GLU A 282 -2.37 -13.59 11.92
N ARG A 283 -1.02 -13.51 11.91
CA ARG A 283 -0.13 -14.64 11.61
C ARG A 283 0.83 -14.91 12.77
N ARG A 284 1.25 -16.18 12.90
CA ARG A 284 2.29 -16.62 13.82
C ARG A 284 3.31 -17.51 13.10
N PRO A 285 4.54 -17.63 13.64
CA PRO A 285 5.51 -18.60 13.16
C PRO A 285 4.91 -20.00 13.04
N GLY A 286 5.27 -20.70 11.96
CA GLY A 286 4.81 -22.06 11.66
C GLY A 286 3.52 -22.10 10.85
N ALA A 287 3.28 -21.13 9.96
CA ALA A 287 2.15 -21.09 9.03
C ALA A 287 0.78 -21.21 9.73
N ARG A 288 0.65 -20.60 10.91
CA ARG A 288 -0.63 -20.47 11.61
C ARG A 288 -1.20 -19.09 11.39
N LEU A 289 -2.51 -19.04 11.21
CA LEU A 289 -3.25 -17.81 11.04
C LEU A 289 -4.58 -17.85 11.77
N ARG A 290 -5.19 -16.68 11.93
CA ARG A 290 -6.55 -16.53 12.43
C ARG A 290 -7.18 -15.25 11.93
N MET A 291 -8.50 -15.17 12.05
CA MET A 291 -9.20 -13.89 11.91
C MET A 291 -8.66 -12.88 12.92
N GLY A 292 -8.48 -11.63 12.50
CA GLY A 292 -8.01 -10.55 13.37
C GLY A 292 -8.99 -10.17 14.47
N SER A 293 -8.71 -9.04 15.13
CA SER A 293 -9.47 -8.56 16.29
C SER A 293 -10.72 -7.73 15.95
N LEU A 294 -10.99 -7.51 14.66
CA LEU A 294 -12.21 -6.80 14.23
C LEU A 294 -13.45 -7.55 14.71
N PRO A 295 -14.45 -6.86 15.32
CA PRO A 295 -15.74 -7.45 15.64
C PRO A 295 -16.38 -8.09 14.40
N VAL A 296 -16.91 -9.30 14.56
CA VAL A 296 -17.59 -10.04 13.49
C VAL A 296 -18.99 -10.47 13.91
N SER A 297 -20.00 -10.22 13.08
CA SER A 297 -21.32 -10.86 13.16
C SER A 297 -21.53 -11.80 11.97
N ILE A 298 -22.27 -12.89 12.20
CA ILE A 298 -22.59 -13.90 11.19
C ILE A 298 -24.07 -14.21 11.30
N GLU A 299 -24.79 -14.04 10.19
CA GLU A 299 -26.23 -14.16 10.09
C GLU A 299 -26.58 -15.10 8.93
N THR A 300 -27.71 -15.81 9.03
CA THR A 300 -28.22 -16.67 7.96
C THR A 300 -29.38 -15.98 7.25
N LEU A 301 -29.37 -16.00 5.91
CA LEU A 301 -30.40 -15.43 5.05
C LEU A 301 -31.69 -16.29 4.97
#